data_AF-A0A2N1U757-F1
#
_entry.id   AF-A0A2N1U757-F1
#
_cell.length_a   1.000
_cell.length_b   1.000
_cell.length_c   1.000
_cell.angle_alpha   90.00
_cell.angle_beta   90.00
_cell.angle_gamma   90.00
#
_symmetry.space_group_name_H-M   'P 1'
#
loop_
_entity.id
_entity.type
_entity.pdbx_description
1 polymer ?
#
loop_
_entity_poly.entity_id
_entity_poly.type
_entity_poly.pdbx_seq_one_letter_code
_entity_poly.pdbx_strand_id
1 'polypeptide(L)'
;MSKLNLQITYPTFIENLFVFFLLRYRKKKFGYEFRLFRLAKGRYAKVDPADFQRLSRYDWHLLETGGKTYVAMFNEGVILSMHRFIMAAPKGTIVDHKDRDGLNNTRGNLRFATHSQNCCNRRMTKRGASKYRGVSITKTPGKWQALIYFNGKRIYLGLFTDEEAAARAYDKAAKELHKDFAVLNFPQQSPSDSAGSTIPSPER
;
A
#
# COMPACT_ATOMS: atom_id res chain seq x y z
N MET A 1 29.13 -35.84 12.93
CA MET A 1 28.36 -36.09 11.68
C MET A 1 28.39 -34.83 10.83
N SER A 2 29.30 -34.77 9.85
CA SER A 2 29.43 -33.67 8.90
C SER A 2 28.25 -33.69 7.91
N LYS A 3 27.50 -32.59 7.81
CA LYS A 3 26.47 -32.44 6.78
C LYS A 3 27.17 -32.28 5.43
N LEU A 4 27.03 -33.27 4.56
CA LEU A 4 27.37 -33.16 3.13
C LEU A 4 26.52 -32.05 2.50
N ASN A 5 27.12 -30.91 2.19
CA ASN A 5 26.50 -29.86 1.38
C ASN A 5 26.67 -30.24 -0.09
N LEU A 6 25.70 -30.97 -0.64
CA LEU A 6 25.58 -31.20 -2.08
C LEU A 6 25.10 -29.91 -2.75
N GLN A 7 26.00 -29.21 -3.46
CA GLN A 7 25.63 -28.12 -4.36
C GLN A 7 25.26 -28.71 -5.73
N ILE A 8 23.97 -28.94 -5.96
CA ILE A 8 23.45 -29.29 -7.29
C ILE A 8 23.44 -28.02 -8.13
N THR A 9 24.26 -27.98 -9.19
CA THR A 9 24.32 -26.87 -10.14
C THR A 9 23.42 -27.19 -11.33
N TYR A 10 22.39 -26.37 -11.56
CA TYR A 10 21.49 -26.55 -12.70
C TYR A 10 22.01 -25.80 -13.94
N PRO A 11 21.84 -26.34 -15.15
CA PRO A 11 22.03 -25.58 -16.38
C PRO A 11 21.16 -24.32 -16.37
N THR A 12 21.72 -23.19 -16.80
CA THR A 12 21.04 -21.88 -16.84
C THR A 12 19.72 -21.90 -17.60
N PHE A 13 19.61 -22.74 -18.64
CA PHE A 13 18.35 -22.94 -19.38
C PHE A 13 17.22 -23.52 -18.51
N ILE A 14 17.53 -24.46 -17.61
CA ILE A 14 16.54 -25.06 -16.70
C ILE A 14 16.09 -24.02 -15.66
N GLU A 15 17.02 -23.24 -15.12
CA GLU A 15 16.70 -22.13 -14.21
C GLU A 15 15.81 -21.09 -14.91
N ASN A 16 16.15 -20.71 -16.15
CA ASN A 16 15.37 -19.77 -16.94
C ASN A 16 13.97 -20.31 -17.23
N LEU A 17 13.83 -21.60 -17.53
CA LEU A 17 12.54 -22.25 -17.76
C LEU A 17 11.68 -22.28 -16.49
N PHE A 18 12.27 -22.63 -15.35
CA PHE A 18 11.60 -22.59 -14.06
C PHE A 18 11.14 -21.15 -13.72
N VAL A 19 12.03 -20.17 -13.87
CA VAL A 19 11.69 -18.76 -13.64
C VAL A 19 10.57 -18.32 -14.58
N PHE A 20 10.61 -18.69 -15.86
CA PHE A 20 9.57 -18.36 -16.83
C PHE A 20 8.19 -18.89 -16.41
N PHE A 21 8.09 -20.18 -16.09
CA PHE A 21 6.82 -20.76 -15.64
C PHE A 21 6.36 -20.20 -14.29
N LEU A 22 7.29 -19.94 -13.37
CA LEU A 22 6.99 -19.33 -12.08
C LEU A 22 6.43 -17.92 -12.22
N LEU A 23 7.01 -17.09 -13.10
CA LEU A 23 6.51 -15.74 -13.36
C LEU A 23 5.12 -15.78 -14.01
N ARG A 24 4.91 -16.67 -14.98
CA ARG A 24 3.59 -16.91 -15.60
C ARG A 24 2.53 -17.33 -14.58
N TYR A 25 2.87 -18.24 -13.68
CA TYR A 25 2.00 -18.64 -12.58
C TYR A 25 1.66 -17.46 -11.66
N ARG A 26 2.66 -16.66 -11.27
CA ARG A 26 2.45 -15.49 -10.42
C ARG A 26 1.57 -14.45 -11.08
N LYS A 27 1.77 -14.17 -12.38
CA LYS A 27 0.91 -13.29 -13.15
C LYS A 27 -0.53 -13.77 -13.16
N LYS A 28 -0.75 -15.07 -13.41
CA LYS A 28 -2.09 -15.68 -13.41
C LYS A 28 -2.77 -15.62 -12.02
N LYS A 29 -2.01 -15.87 -10.95
CA LYS A 29 -2.56 -15.95 -9.59
C LYS A 29 -2.74 -14.59 -8.90
N PHE A 30 -1.81 -13.67 -9.11
CA PHE A 30 -1.75 -12.38 -8.39
C PHE A 30 -2.02 -11.17 -9.29
N GLY A 31 -2.14 -11.36 -10.61
CA GLY A 31 -2.35 -10.28 -11.58
C GLY A 31 -1.06 -9.58 -12.03
N TYR A 32 0.09 -9.88 -11.42
CA TYR A 32 1.38 -9.28 -11.77
C TYR A 32 2.56 -10.24 -11.53
N GLU A 33 3.67 -9.96 -12.19
CA GLU A 33 4.92 -10.72 -12.09
C GLU A 33 5.81 -10.10 -11.01
N PHE A 34 6.42 -10.94 -10.17
CA PHE A 34 7.39 -10.50 -9.18
C PHE A 34 8.39 -11.61 -8.87
N ARG A 35 9.58 -11.21 -8.43
CA ARG A 35 10.59 -12.09 -7.84
C ARG A 35 10.68 -11.85 -6.33
N LEU A 36 11.02 -12.90 -5.60
CA LEU A 36 11.32 -12.81 -4.17
C LEU A 36 12.82 -12.58 -4.02
N PHE A 37 13.17 -11.42 -3.49
CA PHE A 37 14.52 -11.05 -3.13
C PHE A 37 14.79 -11.52 -1.70
N ARG A 38 15.70 -12.49 -1.53
CA ARG A 38 16.00 -13.08 -0.23
C ARG A 38 16.77 -12.08 0.64
N LEU A 39 16.32 -11.91 1.87
CA LEU A 39 16.95 -11.06 2.88
C LEU A 39 17.40 -11.93 4.07
N ALA A 40 18.08 -11.30 5.04
CA ALA A 40 18.44 -11.94 6.30
C ALA A 40 17.19 -12.43 7.07
N LYS A 41 17.40 -13.36 8.00
CA LYS A 41 16.35 -13.92 8.89
C LYS A 41 15.18 -14.59 8.14
N GLY A 42 15.42 -15.12 6.95
CA GLY A 42 14.39 -15.82 6.15
C GLY A 42 13.28 -14.90 5.61
N ARG A 43 13.50 -13.58 5.58
CA ARG A 43 12.56 -12.60 5.05
C ARG A 43 12.77 -12.44 3.53
N TYR A 44 11.75 -11.97 2.85
CA TYR A 44 11.80 -11.72 1.41
C TYR A 44 11.16 -10.37 1.09
N ALA A 45 11.72 -9.66 0.12
CA ALA A 45 11.07 -8.53 -0.53
C ALA A 45 10.52 -8.94 -1.89
N LYS A 46 9.38 -8.39 -2.29
CA LYS A 46 8.86 -8.52 -3.65
C LYS A 46 9.45 -7.42 -4.51
N VAL A 47 9.97 -7.77 -5.67
CA VAL A 47 10.56 -6.84 -6.65
C VAL A 47 10.19 -7.26 -8.06
N ASP A 48 10.20 -6.33 -9.01
CA ASP A 48 10.01 -6.67 -10.41
C ASP A 48 11.16 -7.54 -10.94
N PRO A 49 10.89 -8.47 -11.88
CA PRO A 49 11.94 -9.28 -12.49
C PRO A 49 13.06 -8.44 -13.11
N ALA A 50 12.71 -7.30 -13.71
CA ALA A 50 13.65 -6.38 -14.35
C ALA A 50 14.59 -5.66 -13.36
N ASP A 51 14.17 -5.47 -12.11
CA ASP A 51 15.01 -4.84 -11.09
C ASP A 51 15.91 -5.82 -10.36
N PHE A 52 15.55 -7.10 -10.35
CA PHE A 52 16.20 -8.11 -9.53
C PHE A 52 17.72 -8.15 -9.73
N GLN A 53 18.19 -8.22 -10.98
CA GLN A 53 19.63 -8.32 -11.27
C GLN A 53 20.40 -7.07 -10.84
N ARG A 54 19.80 -5.88 -10.99
CA ARG A 54 20.38 -4.62 -10.54
C ARG A 54 20.46 -4.55 -9.02
N LEU A 55 19.42 -4.99 -8.33
CA LEU A 55 19.36 -5.04 -6.87
C LEU A 55 20.35 -6.04 -6.26
N SER A 56 20.60 -7.17 -6.94
CA SER A 56 21.55 -8.21 -6.49
C SER A 56 23.01 -7.74 -6.42
N ARG A 57 23.34 -6.54 -6.90
CA ARG A 57 24.69 -5.96 -6.84
C ARG A 57 25.01 -5.27 -5.51
N TYR A 58 24.02 -5.13 -4.62
CA TYR A 58 24.13 -4.38 -3.39
C TYR A 58 23.69 -5.22 -2.20
N ASP A 59 24.25 -4.89 -1.03
CA ASP A 59 23.83 -5.48 0.24
C ASP A 59 22.65 -4.73 0.84
N TRP A 60 21.59 -5.49 1.10
CA TRP A 60 20.32 -4.96 1.59
C TRP A 60 20.02 -5.47 2.99
N HIS A 61 19.62 -4.54 3.86
CA HIS A 61 19.32 -4.79 5.26
C HIS A 61 17.86 -4.44 5.57
N LEU A 62 17.32 -5.11 6.58
CA LEU A 62 16.01 -4.77 7.12
C LEU A 62 16.15 -3.57 8.04
N LEU A 63 15.34 -2.54 7.79
CA LEU A 63 15.26 -1.33 8.59
C LEU A 63 13.85 -1.20 9.17
N GLU A 64 13.74 -1.17 10.49
CA GLU A 64 12.46 -0.94 11.17
C GLU A 64 12.34 0.52 11.58
N THR A 65 11.26 1.19 11.17
CA THR A 65 11.04 2.60 11.45
C THR A 65 9.55 2.87 11.56
N GLY A 66 9.11 3.46 12.68
CA GLY A 66 7.72 3.84 12.89
C GLY A 66 6.73 2.68 12.79
N GLY A 67 7.14 1.48 13.21
CA GLY A 67 6.33 0.25 13.12
C GLY A 67 6.20 -0.33 11.71
N LYS A 68 7.00 0.15 10.75
CA LYS A 68 7.10 -0.41 9.40
C LYS A 68 8.48 -1.01 9.18
N THR A 69 8.54 -2.12 8.45
CA THR A 69 9.79 -2.73 8.01
C THR A 69 10.04 -2.37 6.56
N TYR A 70 11.21 -1.80 6.29
CA TYR A 70 11.70 -1.48 4.97
C TYR A 70 12.95 -2.28 4.65
N VAL A 71 13.32 -2.26 3.38
CA VAL A 71 14.63 -2.73 2.92
C VAL A 71 15.47 -1.52 2.55
N ALA A 72 16.67 -1.43 3.09
CA ALA A 72 17.58 -0.32 2.82
C ALA A 72 19.03 -0.81 2.74
N MET A 73 19.84 -0.06 2.01
CA MET A 73 21.29 -0.20 1.94
C MET A 73 21.94 1.02 2.58
N PHE A 74 23.14 0.85 3.10
CA PHE A 74 23.99 1.95 3.52
C PHE A 74 25.04 2.18 2.43
N ASN A 75 25.09 3.39 1.88
CA ASN A 75 26.05 3.75 0.85
C ASN A 75 26.61 5.15 1.14
N GLU A 76 27.94 5.25 1.26
CA GLU A 76 28.65 6.52 1.43
C GLU A 76 28.07 7.42 2.55
N GLY A 77 27.73 6.83 3.70
CA GLY A 77 27.16 7.60 4.81
C GLY A 77 25.64 7.84 4.73
N VAL A 78 24.99 7.46 3.63
CA VAL A 78 23.56 7.69 3.39
C VAL A 78 22.80 6.37 3.40
N ILE A 79 21.69 6.33 4.14
CA ILE A 79 20.74 5.22 4.09
C ILE A 79 19.83 5.42 2.87
N LEU A 80 19.88 4.48 1.93
CA LEU A 80 19.02 4.48 0.74
C LEU A 80 18.07 3.28 0.77
N SER A 81 16.77 3.53 0.79
CA SER A 81 15.76 2.47 0.75
C SER A 81 15.60 1.86 -0.64
N MET A 82 15.25 0.57 -0.69
CA MET A 82 15.08 -0.19 -1.94
C MET A 82 14.01 0.43 -2.85
N HIS A 83 12.87 0.83 -2.29
CA HIS A 83 11.81 1.50 -3.06
C HIS A 83 12.27 2.82 -3.69
N ARG A 84 13.12 3.60 -3.01
CA ARG A 84 13.69 4.84 -3.58
C ARG A 84 14.70 4.55 -4.67
N PHE A 85 15.54 3.54 -4.47
CA PHE A 85 16.52 3.09 -5.46
C PHE A 85 15.84 2.61 -6.75
N ILE A 86 14.81 1.77 -6.63
CA ILE A 86 14.05 1.25 -7.79
C ILE A 86 13.43 2.39 -8.61
N MET A 87 12.86 3.40 -7.93
CA MET A 87 12.21 4.55 -8.54
C MET A 87 13.17 5.65 -9.00
N ALA A 88 14.49 5.49 -8.78
CA ALA A 88 15.49 6.54 -9.00
C ALA A 88 15.06 7.90 -8.40
N ALA A 89 14.53 7.85 -7.17
CA ALA A 89 13.81 8.95 -6.55
C ALA A 89 14.76 10.12 -6.17
N PRO A 90 14.54 11.35 -6.68
CA PRO A 90 15.34 12.51 -6.29
C PRO A 90 15.32 12.76 -4.78
N LYS A 91 16.36 13.41 -4.26
CA LYS A 91 16.43 13.80 -2.83
C LYS A 91 15.20 14.64 -2.45
N GLY A 92 14.63 14.38 -1.27
CA GLY A 92 13.44 15.09 -0.78
C GLY A 92 12.09 14.59 -1.30
N THR A 93 12.06 13.76 -2.36
CA THR A 93 10.81 13.14 -2.81
C THR A 93 10.39 11.98 -1.90
N ILE A 94 9.09 11.74 -1.77
CA ILE A 94 8.52 10.60 -1.06
C ILE A 94 8.04 9.57 -2.10
N VAL A 95 8.36 8.31 -1.85
CA VAL A 95 7.86 7.17 -2.61
C VAL A 95 6.99 6.35 -1.67
N ASP A 96 5.69 6.31 -1.95
CA ASP A 96 4.66 5.63 -1.15
C ASP A 96 4.42 4.20 -1.68
N HIS A 97 4.16 3.28 -0.77
CA HIS A 97 3.73 1.91 -1.06
C HIS A 97 2.20 1.85 -1.02
N LYS A 98 1.55 1.63 -2.17
CA LYS A 98 0.07 1.61 -2.28
C LYS A 98 -0.55 0.63 -1.28
N ASP A 99 0.05 -0.55 -1.10
CA ASP A 99 -0.41 -1.58 -0.17
C ASP A 99 0.07 -1.41 1.28
N ARG A 100 0.95 -0.42 1.55
CA ARG A 100 1.59 -0.14 2.84
C ARG A 100 2.56 -1.20 3.34
N ASP A 101 2.91 -2.17 2.50
CA ASP A 101 3.91 -3.19 2.79
C ASP A 101 5.30 -2.71 2.33
N GLY A 102 6.15 -2.33 3.28
CA GLY A 102 7.51 -1.85 3.00
C GLY A 102 8.45 -2.91 2.41
N LEU A 103 8.04 -4.18 2.38
CA LEU A 103 8.74 -5.26 1.69
C LEU A 103 8.23 -5.51 0.26
N ASN A 104 7.10 -4.92 -0.14
CA ASN A 104 6.60 -4.98 -1.50
C ASN A 104 7.11 -3.81 -2.35
N ASN A 105 8.31 -3.96 -2.89
CA ASN A 105 9.00 -2.93 -3.68
C ASN A 105 8.77 -3.08 -5.20
N THR A 106 7.66 -3.70 -5.61
CA THR A 106 7.28 -3.77 -7.04
C THR A 106 6.87 -2.39 -7.54
N ARG A 107 7.33 -1.98 -8.74
CA ARG A 107 7.05 -0.69 -9.37
C ARG A 107 5.57 -0.37 -9.43
N GLY A 108 4.72 -1.35 -9.74
CA GLY A 108 3.27 -1.19 -9.73
C GLY A 108 2.69 -0.81 -8.37
N ASN A 109 3.34 -1.23 -7.28
CA ASN A 109 2.98 -0.89 -5.91
C ASN A 109 3.58 0.44 -5.42
N LEU A 110 4.62 0.95 -6.08
CA LEU A 110 5.28 2.20 -5.73
C LEU A 110 4.65 3.40 -6.47
N ARG A 111 4.69 4.58 -5.85
CA ARG A 111 4.29 5.85 -6.48
C ARG A 111 4.97 7.03 -5.82
N PHE A 112 5.27 8.07 -6.59
CA PHE A 112 5.68 9.36 -6.03
C PHE A 112 4.51 10.01 -5.31
N ALA A 113 4.74 10.57 -4.13
CA ALA A 113 3.71 11.18 -3.33
C ALA A 113 4.20 12.49 -2.69
N THR A 114 3.28 13.42 -2.47
CA THR A 114 3.47 14.51 -1.51
C THR A 114 3.32 13.98 -0.08
N HIS A 115 3.77 14.76 0.90
CA HIS A 115 3.56 14.41 2.31
C HIS A 115 2.07 14.20 2.64
N SER A 116 1.18 15.07 2.14
CA SER A 116 -0.27 14.95 2.34
C SER A 116 -0.83 13.66 1.75
N GLN A 117 -0.44 13.32 0.52
CA GLN A 117 -0.86 12.09 -0.15
C GLN A 117 -0.39 10.83 0.59
N ASN A 118 0.86 10.82 1.04
CA ASN A 118 1.41 9.72 1.86
C ASN A 118 0.67 9.60 3.21
N CYS A 119 0.30 10.73 3.84
CA CYS A 119 -0.52 10.73 5.05
C CYS A 119 -1.91 10.12 4.84
N CYS A 120 -2.56 10.36 3.70
CA CYS A 120 -3.82 9.71 3.37
C CYS A 120 -3.70 8.18 3.38
N ASN A 121 -2.56 7.65 2.95
CA ASN A 121 -2.29 6.21 2.95
C ASN A 121 -1.88 5.63 4.32
N ARG A 122 -1.87 6.41 5.40
CA ARG A 122 -1.55 5.90 6.74
C ARG A 122 -2.63 4.93 7.21
N ARG A 123 -2.25 3.83 7.87
CA ARG A 123 -3.19 2.90 8.50
C ARG A 123 -3.99 3.62 9.61
N MET A 124 -5.30 3.39 9.67
CA MET A 124 -6.13 3.87 10.77
C MET A 124 -5.69 3.21 12.07
N THR A 125 -5.54 4.01 13.13
CA THR A 125 -5.34 3.50 14.49
C THR A 125 -6.68 3.01 15.04
N LYS A 126 -6.73 1.82 15.63
CA LYS A 126 -7.95 1.25 16.25
C LYS A 126 -8.41 1.96 17.54
N ARG A 127 -7.85 3.14 17.84
CA ARG A 127 -8.13 3.90 19.08
C ARG A 127 -9.32 4.84 18.97
N GLY A 128 -9.87 5.02 17.76
CA GLY A 128 -11.04 5.87 17.53
C GLY A 128 -12.34 5.17 17.90
N ALA A 129 -13.39 5.96 18.13
CA ALA A 129 -14.73 5.45 18.38
C ALA A 129 -15.40 4.85 17.13
N SER A 130 -14.91 5.19 15.94
CA SER A 130 -15.37 4.62 14.67
C SER A 130 -14.38 3.61 14.13
N LYS A 131 -14.90 2.56 13.48
CA LYS A 131 -14.11 1.61 12.68
C LYS A 131 -13.78 2.16 11.28
N TYR A 132 -14.46 3.20 10.83
CA TYR A 132 -14.29 3.80 9.51
C TYR A 132 -13.40 5.04 9.52
N ARG A 133 -12.65 5.22 8.44
CA ARG A 133 -11.80 6.38 8.21
C ARG A 133 -12.66 7.64 8.03
N GLY A 134 -12.22 8.72 8.67
CA GLY A 134 -12.85 10.02 8.56
C GLY A 134 -14.18 10.13 9.29
N VAL A 135 -14.58 9.10 10.03
CA VAL A 135 -15.83 9.09 10.80
C VAL A 135 -15.51 9.21 12.28
N SER A 136 -16.29 10.03 12.99
CA SER A 136 -16.20 10.17 14.45
C SER A 136 -17.56 10.44 15.06
N ILE A 137 -17.74 10.10 16.34
CA ILE A 137 -18.95 10.45 17.09
C ILE A 137 -18.94 11.95 17.39
N THR A 138 -20.12 12.57 17.44
CA THR A 138 -20.28 13.96 17.90
C THR A 138 -20.55 14.05 19.40
N LYS A 139 -20.73 15.26 19.93
CA LYS A 139 -21.17 15.44 21.33
C LYS A 139 -22.61 14.95 21.55
N THR A 140 -23.41 14.91 20.49
CA THR A 140 -24.79 14.42 20.54
C THR A 140 -24.79 12.90 20.40
N PRO A 141 -25.39 12.16 21.34
CA PRO A 141 -25.51 10.71 21.25
C PRO A 141 -26.19 10.27 19.95
N GLY A 142 -25.71 9.19 19.35
CA GLY A 142 -26.31 8.60 18.14
C GLY A 142 -26.10 9.40 16.86
N LYS A 143 -25.22 10.41 16.85
CA LYS A 143 -24.88 11.18 15.65
C LYS A 143 -23.40 11.02 15.29
N TRP A 144 -23.17 10.66 14.03
CA TRP A 144 -21.86 10.45 13.41
C TRP A 144 -21.53 11.61 12.48
N GLN A 145 -20.31 12.12 12.53
CA GLN A 145 -19.82 13.11 11.58
C GLN A 145 -18.76 12.51 10.66
N ALA A 146 -18.77 12.95 9.40
CA ALA A 146 -17.73 12.61 8.43
C ALA A 146 -16.86 13.84 8.14
N LEU A 147 -15.54 13.66 8.13
CA LEU A 147 -14.55 14.69 7.82
C LEU A 147 -13.44 14.13 6.94
N ILE A 148 -12.91 14.97 6.06
CA ILE A 148 -11.75 14.65 5.23
C ILE A 148 -10.72 15.77 5.30
N TYR A 149 -9.44 15.41 5.25
CA TYR A 149 -8.36 16.37 5.11
C TYR A 149 -7.92 16.43 3.65
N PHE A 150 -7.80 17.63 3.11
CA PHE A 150 -7.29 17.86 1.77
C PHE A 150 -6.49 19.17 1.73
N ASN A 151 -5.27 19.13 1.20
CA ASN A 151 -4.35 20.27 1.14
C ASN A 151 -4.21 21.02 2.47
N GLY A 152 -4.05 20.27 3.57
CA GLY A 152 -3.89 20.82 4.92
C GLY A 152 -5.17 21.36 5.56
N LYS A 153 -6.30 21.38 4.84
CA LYS A 153 -7.59 21.85 5.36
C LYS A 153 -8.48 20.67 5.76
N ARG A 154 -9.21 20.84 6.87
CA ARG A 154 -10.24 19.91 7.32
C ARG A 154 -11.57 20.31 6.72
N ILE A 155 -12.18 19.42 5.96
CA ILE A 155 -13.46 19.61 5.28
C ILE A 155 -14.51 18.77 6.03
N TYR A 156 -15.61 19.41 6.41
CA TYR A 156 -16.77 18.76 7.01
C TYR A 156 -17.68 18.23 5.91
N LEU A 157 -18.06 16.96 5.98
CA LEU A 157 -18.86 16.28 4.96
C LEU A 157 -20.32 16.07 5.36
N GLY A 158 -20.65 16.28 6.65
CA GLY A 158 -22.02 16.18 7.14
C GLY A 158 -22.16 15.45 8.47
N LEU A 159 -23.41 15.44 8.96
CA LEU A 159 -23.87 14.70 10.13
C LEU A 159 -24.82 13.59 9.67
N PHE A 160 -24.67 12.42 10.25
CA PHE A 160 -25.40 11.21 9.89
C PHE A 160 -25.91 10.52 11.16
N THR A 161 -27.02 9.81 11.05
CA THR A 161 -27.54 8.93 12.12
C THR A 161 -26.86 7.58 12.12
N ASP A 162 -26.30 7.17 10.98
CA ASP A 162 -25.63 5.89 10.79
C ASP A 162 -24.13 6.06 10.52
N GLU A 163 -23.33 5.16 11.11
CA GLU A 163 -21.87 5.19 11.00
C GLU A 163 -21.43 4.88 9.55
N GLU A 164 -22.11 3.94 8.88
CA GLU A 164 -21.76 3.56 7.52
C GLU A 164 -22.16 4.62 6.50
N ALA A 165 -23.28 5.32 6.70
CA ALA A 165 -23.68 6.45 5.89
C ALA A 165 -22.61 7.57 5.92
N ALA A 166 -22.06 7.86 7.10
CA ALA A 166 -20.93 8.78 7.25
C ALA A 166 -19.68 8.26 6.51
N ALA A 167 -19.39 6.96 6.59
CA ALA A 167 -18.26 6.33 5.92
C ALA A 167 -18.40 6.34 4.38
N ARG A 168 -19.62 6.17 3.84
CA ARG A 168 -19.91 6.28 2.40
C ARG A 168 -19.76 7.71 1.90
N ALA A 169 -20.18 8.71 2.70
CA ALA A 169 -19.93 10.11 2.39
C ALA A 169 -18.44 10.44 2.35
N TYR A 170 -17.66 9.88 3.29
CA TYR A 170 -16.20 9.96 3.26
C TYR A 170 -15.61 9.34 1.98
N ASP A 171 -16.04 8.13 1.61
CA ASP A 171 -15.51 7.44 0.43
C ASP A 171 -15.78 8.20 -0.86
N LYS A 172 -16.97 8.79 -1.01
CA LYS A 172 -17.29 9.66 -2.14
C LYS A 172 -16.32 10.85 -2.22
N ALA A 173 -16.15 11.57 -1.10
CA ALA A 173 -15.23 12.70 -1.04
C ALA A 173 -13.76 12.28 -1.26
N ALA A 174 -13.35 11.12 -0.76
CA ALA A 174 -12.00 10.60 -0.95
C ALA A 174 -11.72 10.27 -2.42
N LYS A 175 -12.67 9.65 -3.13
CA LYS A 175 -12.56 9.40 -4.59
C LYS A 175 -12.37 10.71 -5.36
N GLU A 176 -13.17 11.72 -5.05
CA GLU A 176 -13.15 13.02 -5.73
C GLU A 176 -11.87 13.81 -5.42
N LEU A 177 -11.48 13.90 -4.15
CA LEU A 177 -10.40 14.77 -3.69
C LEU A 177 -9.02 14.11 -3.79
N HIS A 178 -8.89 12.84 -3.39
CA HIS A 178 -7.59 12.16 -3.32
C HIS A 178 -7.26 11.35 -4.58
N LYS A 179 -8.26 11.09 -5.45
CA LYS A 179 -8.11 10.38 -6.72
C LYS A 179 -7.33 9.06 -6.54
N ASP A 180 -6.18 8.91 -7.21
CA ASP A 180 -5.34 7.71 -7.12
C ASP A 180 -4.85 7.40 -5.70
N PHE A 181 -4.82 8.39 -4.81
CA PHE A 181 -4.43 8.24 -3.40
C PHE A 181 -5.60 7.97 -2.46
N ALA A 182 -6.82 7.87 -2.99
CA ALA A 182 -8.00 7.60 -2.19
C ALA A 182 -7.89 6.26 -1.46
N VAL A 183 -8.07 6.31 -0.14
CA VAL A 183 -8.21 5.12 0.70
C VAL A 183 -9.65 5.04 1.15
N LEU A 184 -10.36 4.06 0.60
CA LEU A 184 -11.79 3.88 0.83
C LEU A 184 -12.03 2.92 2.00
N ASN A 185 -13.16 3.12 2.66
CA ASN A 185 -13.74 2.20 3.63
C ASN A 185 -14.37 0.99 2.93
N PHE A 186 -14.98 1.19 1.76
CA PHE A 186 -15.69 0.17 0.97
C PHE A 186 -15.11 0.02 -0.45
N PRO A 187 -13.94 -0.65 -0.62
CA PRO A 187 -13.28 -0.75 -1.92
C PRO A 187 -13.93 -1.71 -2.93
N GLN A 188 -14.87 -2.56 -2.51
CA GLN A 188 -15.43 -3.64 -3.34
C GLN A 188 -16.87 -3.41 -3.85
N GLN A 189 -17.50 -2.27 -3.57
CA GLN A 189 -18.83 -1.98 -4.10
C GLN A 189 -18.73 -1.53 -5.57
N SER A 190 -19.06 -2.43 -6.49
CA SER A 190 -19.20 -2.14 -7.92
C SER A 190 -20.43 -1.25 -8.19
N PRO A 191 -20.49 -0.51 -9.31
CA PRO A 191 -21.63 0.37 -9.64
C PRO A 191 -23.00 -0.35 -9.68
N SER A 192 -23.01 -1.68 -9.77
CA SER A 192 -24.21 -2.53 -9.80
C SER A 192 -25.11 -2.39 -8.57
N ASP A 193 -24.58 -1.97 -7.43
CA ASP A 193 -25.32 -2.00 -6.16
C ASP A 193 -26.04 -0.67 -5.86
N SER A 194 -25.95 0.30 -6.77
CA SER A 194 -26.54 1.64 -6.61
C SER A 194 -27.94 1.80 -7.22
N ALA A 195 -28.52 0.75 -7.81
CA ALA A 195 -29.83 0.79 -8.45
C ALA A 195 -31.03 0.53 -7.49
N GLY A 196 -30.81 0.48 -6.18
CA GLY A 196 -31.83 0.08 -5.21
C GLY A 196 -31.79 0.85 -3.89
N SER A 197 -31.86 2.19 -3.93
CA SER A 197 -32.26 2.94 -2.74
C SER A 197 -32.91 4.27 -3.13
N THR A 198 -34.23 4.22 -3.26
CA THR A 198 -35.11 5.39 -3.34
C THR A 198 -34.83 6.29 -2.13
N ILE A 199 -34.34 7.49 -2.38
CA ILE A 199 -34.24 8.56 -1.37
C ILE A 199 -35.68 8.98 -1.05
N PRO A 200 -36.17 8.88 0.21
CA PRO A 200 -37.41 9.55 0.57
C PRO A 200 -37.15 11.07 0.58
N SER A 201 -37.96 11.78 -0.19
CA SER A 201 -38.02 13.24 -0.23
C SER A 201 -38.27 13.80 1.17
N PRO A 202 -37.65 14.92 1.57
CA PRO A 202 -38.03 15.59 2.81
C PRO A 202 -39.38 16.29 2.58
N GLU A 203 -40.44 15.73 3.16
CA GLU A 203 -41.72 16.42 3.26
C GLU A 203 -41.58 17.71 4.07
N ARG A 204 -42.26 18.74 3.59
CA ARG A 204 -42.38 20.07 4.18
C ARG A 204 -43.82 20.24 4.68
#